data_AF-A0A7J2YDC9-F1
#
_entry.id   AF-A0A7J2YDC9-F1
#
_cell.length_a   1.000
_cell.length_b   1.000
_cell.length_c   1.000
_cell.angle_alpha   90.00
_cell.angle_beta   90.00
_cell.angle_gamma   90.00
#
_symmetry.space_group_name_H-M   'P 1'
#
loop_
_entity.id
_entity.type
_entity.pdbx_description
1 polymer ?
#
loop_
_entity_poly.entity_id
_entity_poly.type
_entity_poly.pdbx_seq_one_letter_code
_entity_poly.pdbx_strand_id
1 'polypeptide(L)'
;MRIKGLKQSTKDVDLVVERKRSFILMKNALEKMGYRALAPREVPEVDKRLEPSGIFAKEGYPRVDIFMGLICNKFKLSPGMIQRSEKKTFGKLELYLICKEDLFLLKSITGREADDIDMVTLARSGKFDWRIVVQELYQQERLVRQHFCHPVLDSLESVMEQLGIKVPVYRELVNHATDFAIVRVLQRMRKKLTISEIARSIGDVKEYEVRRRLQQLERKKIVSTSKLKGKKVYGLGRNADVFMRG
;
A
#
# COMPACT_ATOMS: atom_id res chain seq x y z
N MET A 1 -6.88 14.90 4.36
CA MET A 1 -6.33 15.98 3.50
C MET A 1 -6.87 17.38 3.86
N ARG A 2 -8.18 17.59 4.00
CA ARG A 2 -8.79 18.92 4.30
C ARG A 2 -8.22 19.63 5.54
N ILE A 3 -8.12 18.93 6.68
CA ILE A 3 -7.54 19.51 7.93
C ILE A 3 -6.09 19.98 7.75
N LYS A 4 -5.36 19.41 6.78
CA LYS A 4 -3.99 19.81 6.42
C LYS A 4 -3.94 20.93 5.36
N GLY A 5 -5.08 21.52 4.98
CA GLY A 5 -5.15 22.59 3.97
C GLY A 5 -4.94 22.13 2.52
N LEU A 6 -4.92 20.81 2.28
CA LEU A 6 -4.62 20.25 0.94
C LEU A 6 -5.85 20.13 0.03
N LYS A 7 -7.05 20.35 0.57
CA LYS A 7 -8.33 20.31 -0.16
C LYS A 7 -9.31 21.32 0.41
N GLN A 8 -10.12 21.91 -0.46
CA GLN A 8 -11.18 22.84 -0.08
C GLN A 8 -12.37 22.12 0.59
N SER A 9 -12.76 20.96 0.06
CA SER A 9 -13.88 20.16 0.57
C SER A 9 -13.54 18.66 0.65
N THR A 10 -14.34 17.93 1.41
CA THR A 10 -14.29 16.46 1.50
C THR A 10 -15.73 15.94 1.52
N LYS A 11 -16.01 14.91 0.71
CA LYS A 11 -17.33 14.25 0.70
C LYS A 11 -17.49 13.34 1.91
N ASP A 12 -16.40 12.68 2.28
CA ASP A 12 -16.36 11.69 3.35
C ASP A 12 -15.24 12.01 4.36
N VAL A 13 -15.37 11.47 5.56
CA VAL A 13 -14.40 11.53 6.66
C VAL A 13 -14.02 10.09 7.04
N ASP A 14 -12.83 9.68 6.65
CA ASP A 14 -12.27 8.38 7.00
C ASP A 14 -11.61 8.43 8.39
N LEU A 15 -12.05 7.56 9.29
CA LEU A 15 -11.50 7.38 10.62
C LEU A 15 -10.97 5.96 10.78
N VAL A 16 -9.80 5.83 11.41
CA VAL A 16 -9.24 4.53 11.78
C VAL A 16 -9.17 4.45 13.29
N VAL A 17 -9.65 3.35 13.86
CA VAL A 17 -9.60 3.09 15.30
C VAL A 17 -8.95 1.74 15.58
N GLU A 18 -8.05 1.71 16.56
CA GLU A 18 -7.31 0.49 16.90
C GLU A 18 -8.13 -0.52 17.70
N ARG A 19 -9.12 -0.04 18.46
CA ARG A 19 -9.83 -0.86 19.46
C ARG A 19 -11.33 -0.74 19.32
N LYS A 20 -12.02 -1.86 19.58
CA LYS A 20 -13.48 -1.94 19.62
C LYS A 20 -14.12 -0.92 20.57
N ARG A 21 -13.47 -0.62 21.70
CA ARG A 21 -13.96 0.41 22.63
C ARG A 21 -14.01 1.79 21.96
N SER A 22 -12.98 2.17 21.21
CA SER A 22 -12.93 3.46 20.49
C SER A 22 -13.99 3.51 19.38
N PHE A 23 -14.20 2.39 18.67
CA PHE A 23 -15.29 2.28 17.70
C PHE A 23 -16.66 2.54 18.34
N ILE A 24 -16.97 1.86 19.46
CA ILE A 24 -18.25 2.02 20.15
C ILE A 24 -18.44 3.46 20.65
N LEU A 25 -17.41 4.06 21.23
CA LEU A 25 -17.47 5.45 21.69
C LEU A 25 -17.72 6.43 20.53
N MET A 26 -17.04 6.24 19.40
CA MET A 26 -17.23 7.07 18.21
C MET A 26 -18.63 6.90 17.61
N LYS A 27 -19.09 5.64 17.47
CA LYS A 27 -20.46 5.32 17.03
C LYS A 27 -21.50 6.05 17.88
N ASN A 28 -21.44 5.89 19.21
CA ASN A 28 -22.41 6.50 20.11
C ASN A 28 -22.38 8.03 20.05
N ALA A 29 -21.20 8.63 19.84
CA ALA A 29 -21.05 10.07 19.67
C ALA A 29 -21.70 10.55 18.35
N LEU A 30 -21.44 9.85 17.24
CA LEU A 30 -22.05 10.15 15.94
C LEU A 30 -23.58 10.04 15.99
N GLU A 31 -24.10 8.97 16.59
CA GLU A 31 -25.56 8.77 16.78
C GLU A 31 -26.18 9.91 17.59
N LYS A 32 -25.54 10.33 18.70
CA LYS A 32 -25.98 11.49 19.48
C LYS A 32 -25.93 12.82 18.71
N MET A 33 -25.06 12.93 17.72
CA MET A 33 -24.99 14.08 16.81
C MET A 33 -26.01 14.03 15.68
N GLY A 34 -26.83 12.97 15.62
CA GLY A 34 -27.87 12.76 14.61
C GLY A 34 -27.39 12.04 13.35
N TYR A 35 -26.22 11.41 13.37
CA TYR A 35 -25.82 10.49 12.29
C TYR A 35 -26.54 9.16 12.43
N ARG A 36 -26.85 8.54 11.30
CA ARG A 36 -27.42 7.20 11.23
C ARG A 36 -26.41 6.23 10.64
N ALA A 37 -26.27 5.05 11.24
CA ALA A 37 -25.53 3.95 10.63
C ALA A 37 -26.27 3.45 9.38
N LEU A 38 -25.56 3.35 8.25
CA LEU A 38 -26.12 2.81 7.01
C LEU A 38 -26.15 1.29 7.05
N ALA A 39 -27.27 0.70 6.64
CA ALA A 39 -27.37 -0.74 6.43
C ALA A 39 -26.58 -1.14 5.17
N PRO A 40 -26.09 -2.38 5.06
CA PRO A 40 -25.31 -2.83 3.90
C PRO A 40 -26.00 -2.58 2.55
N ARG A 41 -27.33 -2.72 2.49
CA ARG A 41 -28.12 -2.46 1.28
C ARG A 41 -28.10 -0.99 0.80
N GLU A 42 -27.75 -0.06 1.68
CA GLU A 42 -27.73 1.39 1.42
C GLU A 42 -26.34 1.88 0.98
N VAL A 43 -25.33 1.01 1.05
CA VAL A 43 -23.93 1.35 0.73
C VAL A 43 -23.65 1.01 -0.74
N PRO A 44 -23.07 1.93 -1.54
CA PRO A 44 -22.64 1.63 -2.90
C PRO A 44 -21.64 0.47 -2.95
N GLU A 45 -21.70 -0.38 -3.99
CA GLU A 45 -20.80 -1.53 -4.13
C GLU A 45 -19.31 -1.15 -4.13
N VAL A 46 -18.97 0.02 -4.68
CA VAL A 46 -17.59 0.54 -4.68
C VAL A 46 -17.07 0.82 -3.28
N ASP A 47 -17.95 1.26 -2.37
CA ASP A 47 -17.60 1.56 -0.97
C ASP A 47 -17.63 0.29 -0.12
N LYS A 48 -18.51 -0.68 -0.42
CA LYS A 48 -18.53 -1.99 0.24
C LYS A 48 -17.19 -2.72 0.13
N ARG A 49 -16.52 -2.61 -1.02
CA ARG A 49 -15.19 -3.22 -1.25
C ARG A 49 -14.10 -2.70 -0.31
N LEU A 50 -14.30 -1.52 0.30
CA LEU A 50 -13.38 -0.96 1.28
C LEU A 50 -13.60 -1.56 2.68
N GLU A 51 -14.72 -2.26 2.90
CA GLU A 51 -15.10 -2.91 4.17
C GLU A 51 -14.87 -2.05 5.43
N PRO A 52 -15.40 -0.81 5.47
CA PRO A 52 -15.44 -0.07 6.72
C PRO A 52 -16.25 -0.84 7.78
N SER A 53 -15.80 -0.78 9.02
CA SER A 53 -16.48 -1.39 10.16
C SER A 53 -17.80 -0.68 10.52
N GLY A 54 -17.99 0.55 10.05
CA GLY A 54 -19.26 1.25 10.08
C GLY A 54 -19.25 2.48 9.18
N ILE A 55 -20.38 2.73 8.52
CA ILE A 55 -20.62 3.91 7.68
C ILE A 55 -21.76 4.70 8.31
N PHE A 56 -21.54 5.99 8.53
CA PHE A 56 -22.48 6.87 9.19
C PHE A 56 -22.78 8.07 8.31
N ALA A 57 -24.07 8.37 8.11
CA ALA A 57 -24.50 9.49 7.28
C ALA A 57 -25.48 10.39 8.03
N LYS A 58 -25.43 11.69 7.72
CA LYS A 58 -26.36 12.71 8.18
C LYS A 58 -26.57 13.70 7.03
N GLU A 59 -27.82 14.00 6.72
CA GLU A 59 -28.15 14.93 5.65
C GLU A 59 -27.51 16.31 5.90
N GLY A 60 -26.92 16.90 4.86
CA GLY A 60 -26.19 18.17 4.94
C GLY A 60 -24.79 18.09 5.57
N TYR A 61 -24.32 16.90 5.96
CA TYR A 61 -22.98 16.70 6.53
C TYR A 61 -22.18 15.63 5.77
N PRO A 62 -20.84 15.67 5.82
CA PRO A 62 -20.00 14.62 5.25
C PRO A 62 -20.31 13.25 5.84
N ARG A 63 -20.25 12.19 5.02
CA ARG A 63 -20.31 10.80 5.49
C ARG A 63 -19.09 10.50 6.37
N VAL A 64 -19.23 9.62 7.35
CA VAL A 64 -18.13 9.17 8.21
C VAL A 64 -17.95 7.66 8.07
N ASP A 65 -16.78 7.26 7.61
CA ASP A 65 -16.40 5.86 7.41
C ASP A 65 -15.40 5.47 8.50
N ILE A 66 -15.72 4.47 9.32
CA ILE A 66 -14.86 4.02 10.42
C ILE A 66 -14.28 2.65 10.11
N PHE A 67 -12.96 2.55 10.08
CA PHE A 67 -12.20 1.32 9.89
C PHE A 67 -11.61 0.85 11.23
N MET A 68 -11.77 -0.44 11.55
CA MET A 68 -11.19 -1.07 12.72
C MET A 68 -10.31 -2.26 12.31
N GLY A 69 -9.03 -2.22 12.67
CA GLY A 69 -8.06 -3.27 12.34
C GLY A 69 -7.47 -3.13 10.95
N LEU A 70 -8.25 -3.41 9.90
CA LEU A 70 -7.85 -3.22 8.50
C LEU A 70 -8.47 -1.95 7.91
N ILE A 71 -7.69 -1.24 7.10
CA ILE A 71 -8.12 -0.08 6.31
C ILE A 71 -8.26 -0.57 4.87
N CYS A 72 -9.46 -0.43 4.29
CA CYS A 72 -9.73 -0.81 2.89
C CYS A 72 -9.38 -2.27 2.57
N ASN A 73 -9.41 -3.19 3.56
CA ASN A 73 -8.96 -4.58 3.45
C ASN A 73 -7.52 -4.83 2.96
N LYS A 74 -6.70 -3.78 2.90
CA LYS A 74 -5.34 -3.84 2.35
C LYS A 74 -4.29 -3.35 3.33
N PHE A 75 -4.65 -2.45 4.24
CA PHE A 75 -3.72 -1.77 5.15
C PHE A 75 -3.97 -2.13 6.60
N LYS A 76 -2.91 -2.07 7.41
CA LYS A 76 -3.01 -1.97 8.87
C LYS A 76 -2.47 -0.62 9.31
N LEU A 77 -3.04 -0.07 10.39
CA LEU A 77 -2.42 1.07 11.06
C LEU A 77 -1.10 0.61 11.71
N SER A 78 0.03 0.92 11.08
CA SER A 78 1.34 0.45 11.54
C SER A 78 1.89 1.34 12.66
N PRO A 79 2.82 0.83 13.50
CA PRO A 79 3.53 1.67 14.46
C PRO A 79 4.24 2.87 13.83
N GLY A 80 4.75 2.72 12.59
CA GLY A 80 5.39 3.80 11.85
C GLY A 80 4.40 4.92 11.49
N MET A 81 3.22 4.55 10.99
CA MET A 81 2.15 5.52 10.69
C MET A 81 1.71 6.29 11.95
N ILE A 82 1.56 5.58 13.07
CA ILE A 82 1.19 6.19 14.35
C ILE A 82 2.26 7.17 14.81
N GLN A 83 3.54 6.77 14.77
CA GLN A 83 4.65 7.61 15.20
C GLN A 83 4.78 8.91 14.37
N ARG A 84 4.51 8.82 13.06
CA ARG A 84 4.55 9.99 12.15
C ARG A 84 3.28 10.82 12.18
N SER A 85 2.24 10.38 12.88
CA SER A 85 0.96 11.09 12.92
C SER A 85 1.06 12.39 13.71
N GLU A 86 0.32 13.40 13.26
CA GLU A 86 0.25 14.70 13.93
C GLU A 86 -0.99 14.73 14.83
N LYS A 87 -0.78 14.88 16.15
CA LYS A 87 -1.88 15.00 17.12
C LYS A 87 -2.54 16.38 17.02
N LYS A 88 -3.86 16.40 16.93
CA LYS A 88 -4.71 17.60 17.11
C LYS A 88 -5.78 17.34 18.15
N THR A 89 -5.99 18.30 19.05
CA THR A 89 -6.98 18.19 20.12
C THR A 89 -8.12 19.18 19.88
N PHE A 90 -9.35 18.69 19.90
CA PHE A 90 -10.58 19.45 19.76
C PHE A 90 -11.49 19.17 20.97
N GLY A 91 -11.31 19.93 22.05
CA GLY A 91 -12.00 19.68 23.32
C GLY A 91 -11.69 18.27 23.84
N LYS A 92 -12.69 17.38 23.87
CA LYS A 92 -12.55 15.98 24.32
C LYS A 92 -12.08 15.01 23.23
N LEU A 93 -11.95 15.48 21.99
CA LEU A 93 -11.57 14.67 20.84
C LEU A 93 -10.07 14.82 20.57
N GLU A 94 -9.34 13.70 20.61
CA GLU A 94 -7.97 13.64 20.10
C GLU A 94 -7.97 12.98 18.72
N LEU A 95 -7.43 13.70 17.73
CA LEU A 95 -7.25 13.21 16.36
C LEU A 95 -5.77 13.05 16.08
N TYR A 96 -5.42 11.94 15.45
CA TYR A 96 -4.07 11.66 14.96
C TYR A 96 -4.12 11.69 13.43
N LEU A 97 -3.57 12.75 12.84
CA LEU A 97 -3.59 12.96 11.41
C LEU A 97 -2.43 12.21 10.76
N ILE A 98 -2.75 11.17 9.98
CA ILE A 98 -1.79 10.39 9.18
C ILE A 98 -0.98 11.35 8.29
N CYS A 99 0.33 11.09 8.15
CA CYS A 99 1.22 11.92 7.34
C CYS A 99 0.91 11.80 5.84
N LYS A 100 1.50 12.66 5.03
CA LYS A 100 1.15 12.76 3.60
C LYS A 100 1.64 11.55 2.81
N GLU A 101 2.80 11.02 3.18
CA GLU A 101 3.45 9.88 2.57
C GLU A 101 2.64 8.60 2.80
N ASP A 102 2.12 8.42 4.01
CA ASP A 102 1.24 7.29 4.35
C ASP A 102 -0.13 7.40 3.66
N LEU A 103 -0.68 8.62 3.55
CA LEU A 103 -1.91 8.87 2.78
C LEU A 103 -1.71 8.63 1.28
N PHE A 104 -0.55 9.02 0.74
CA PHE A 104 -0.19 8.77 -0.65
C PHE A 104 -0.16 7.26 -0.92
N LEU A 105 0.52 6.52 -0.05
CA LEU A 105 0.64 5.07 -0.19
C LEU A 105 -0.73 4.38 -0.11
N LEU A 106 -1.58 4.76 0.85
CA LEU A 106 -2.94 4.22 0.96
C LEU A 106 -3.73 4.41 -0.35
N LYS A 107 -3.64 5.60 -0.94
CA LYS A 107 -4.30 5.96 -2.20
C LYS A 107 -3.76 5.19 -3.41
N SER A 108 -2.45 4.98 -3.46
CA SER A 108 -1.82 4.21 -4.55
C SER A 108 -2.24 2.74 -4.60
N ILE A 109 -2.84 2.21 -3.52
CA ILE A 109 -3.23 0.81 -3.41
C ILE A 109 -4.74 0.61 -3.53
N THR A 110 -5.55 1.66 -3.31
CA THR A 110 -7.01 1.60 -3.49
C THR A 110 -7.40 1.58 -4.97
N GLY A 111 -6.58 2.14 -5.86
CA GLY A 111 -6.73 2.01 -7.32
C GLY A 111 -7.95 2.72 -7.90
N ARG A 112 -8.38 3.84 -7.28
CA ARG A 112 -9.47 4.67 -7.81
C ARG A 112 -8.85 5.84 -8.58
N GLU A 113 -9.32 6.10 -9.79
CA GLU A 113 -8.83 7.19 -10.65
C GLU A 113 -8.89 8.57 -9.95
N ALA A 114 -9.93 8.82 -9.13
CA ALA A 114 -10.03 10.04 -8.33
C ALA A 114 -8.94 10.19 -7.25
N ASP A 115 -8.26 9.10 -6.88
CA ASP A 115 -7.13 9.13 -5.96
C ASP A 115 -5.84 9.67 -6.62
N ASP A 116 -5.74 9.70 -7.96
CA ASP A 116 -4.55 10.20 -8.68
C ASP A 116 -4.33 11.71 -8.45
N ILE A 117 -5.39 12.51 -8.56
CA ILE A 117 -5.36 13.95 -8.31
C ILE A 117 -4.90 14.23 -6.86
N ASP A 118 -5.33 13.39 -5.93
CA ASP A 118 -4.96 13.50 -4.51
C ASP A 118 -3.50 13.15 -4.29
N MET A 119 -3.01 12.09 -4.94
CA MET A 119 -1.62 11.67 -4.90
C MET A 119 -0.70 12.76 -5.49
N VAL A 120 -1.07 13.35 -6.62
CA VAL A 120 -0.39 14.50 -7.22
C VAL A 120 -0.33 15.68 -6.25
N THR A 121 -1.45 16.00 -5.61
CA THR A 121 -1.53 17.08 -4.62
C THR A 121 -0.62 16.81 -3.41
N LEU A 122 -0.62 15.57 -2.90
CA LEU A 122 0.24 15.16 -1.80
C LEU A 122 1.72 15.27 -2.17
N ALA A 123 2.11 14.74 -3.33
CA ALA A 123 3.48 14.73 -3.82
C ALA A 123 4.03 16.15 -4.12
N ARG A 124 3.19 17.07 -4.60
CA ARG A 124 3.57 18.49 -4.80
C ARG A 124 3.65 19.29 -3.50
N SER A 125 2.97 18.84 -2.44
CA SER A 125 2.82 19.65 -1.24
C SER A 125 4.12 19.66 -0.39
N GLY A 126 4.84 20.78 -0.42
CA GLY A 126 5.99 21.03 0.45
C GLY A 126 7.06 19.92 0.40
N LYS A 127 7.63 19.57 1.56
CA LYS A 127 8.56 18.43 1.68
C LYS A 127 7.77 17.12 1.66
N PHE A 128 7.99 16.29 0.64
CA PHE A 128 7.43 14.95 0.50
C PHE A 128 8.57 13.92 0.45
N ASP A 129 8.53 12.93 1.35
CA ASP A 129 9.61 11.94 1.47
C ASP A 129 9.25 10.58 0.88
N TRP A 130 9.74 10.34 -0.35
CA TRP A 130 9.57 9.07 -1.05
C TRP A 130 10.15 7.87 -0.30
N ARG A 131 11.12 8.05 0.61
CA ARG A 131 11.66 6.95 1.41
C ARG A 131 10.64 6.43 2.41
N ILE A 132 9.83 7.31 3.00
CA ILE A 132 8.76 6.91 3.92
C ILE A 132 7.74 6.03 3.17
N VAL A 133 7.37 6.41 1.94
CA VAL A 133 6.44 5.63 1.11
C VAL A 133 6.96 4.20 0.89
N VAL A 134 8.22 4.04 0.51
CA VAL A 134 8.81 2.71 0.27
C VAL A 134 8.96 1.89 1.54
N GLN A 135 9.42 2.51 2.63
CA GLN A 135 9.58 1.82 3.91
C GLN A 135 8.23 1.34 4.44
N GLU A 136 7.20 2.18 4.36
CA GLU A 136 5.86 1.81 4.77
C GLU A 136 5.27 0.75 3.85
N LEU A 137 5.49 0.82 2.53
CA LEU A 137 5.06 -0.22 1.59
C LEU A 137 5.58 -1.60 2.02
N TYR A 138 6.89 -1.75 2.21
CA TYR A 138 7.46 -3.03 2.63
C TYR A 138 6.94 -3.46 4.00
N GLN A 139 6.75 -2.53 4.93
CA GLN A 139 6.18 -2.86 6.23
C GLN A 139 4.72 -3.36 6.10
N GLN A 140 3.92 -2.77 5.22
CA GLN A 140 2.55 -3.21 4.96
C GLN A 140 2.53 -4.58 4.28
N GLU A 141 3.36 -4.81 3.26
CA GLU A 141 3.43 -6.12 2.60
C GLU A 141 3.68 -7.24 3.61
N ARG A 142 4.56 -7.00 4.58
CA ARG A 142 4.84 -7.90 5.72
C ARG A 142 3.67 -8.08 6.66
N LEU A 143 3.02 -6.98 7.05
CA LEU A 143 1.95 -6.97 8.05
C LEU A 143 0.67 -7.67 7.57
N VAL A 144 0.38 -7.61 6.27
CA VAL A 144 -0.79 -8.23 5.66
C VAL A 144 -0.48 -9.46 4.81
N ARG A 145 0.81 -9.78 4.59
CA ARG A 145 1.30 -10.90 3.78
C ARG A 145 0.77 -10.85 2.34
N GLN A 146 0.79 -9.66 1.76
CA GLN A 146 0.31 -9.39 0.41
C GLN A 146 1.23 -8.38 -0.27
N HIS A 147 1.54 -8.59 -1.54
CA HIS A 147 2.38 -7.65 -2.29
C HIS A 147 1.54 -6.61 -3.03
N PHE A 148 1.97 -5.37 -2.93
CA PHE A 148 1.30 -4.19 -3.48
C PHE A 148 2.18 -3.40 -4.45
N CYS A 149 3.41 -3.85 -4.72
CA CYS A 149 4.31 -3.09 -5.59
C CYS A 149 3.79 -2.80 -7.00
N HIS A 150 3.00 -3.70 -7.61
CA HIS A 150 2.42 -3.44 -8.93
C HIS A 150 1.40 -2.29 -8.90
N PRO A 151 0.32 -2.32 -8.09
CA PRO A 151 -0.61 -1.19 -8.05
C PRO A 151 0.04 0.13 -7.61
N VAL A 152 1.07 0.07 -6.75
CA VAL A 152 1.86 1.26 -6.39
C VAL A 152 2.66 1.79 -7.60
N LEU A 153 3.30 0.91 -8.39
CA LEU A 153 4.02 1.30 -9.59
C LEU A 153 3.09 1.92 -10.63
N ASP A 154 1.94 1.31 -10.89
CA ASP A 154 0.93 1.83 -11.84
C ASP A 154 0.50 3.26 -11.42
N SER A 155 0.20 3.44 -10.13
CA SER A 155 -0.15 4.74 -9.55
C SER A 155 0.98 5.75 -9.65
N LEU A 156 2.23 5.33 -9.43
CA LEU A 156 3.40 6.19 -9.53
C LEU A 156 3.66 6.65 -10.96
N GLU A 157 3.43 5.80 -11.95
CA GLU A 157 3.59 6.14 -13.36
C GLU A 157 2.58 7.22 -13.76
N SER A 158 1.30 7.07 -13.38
CA SER A 158 0.28 8.11 -13.55
C SER A 158 0.70 9.44 -12.90
N VAL A 159 1.16 9.40 -11.64
CA VAL A 159 1.64 10.59 -10.93
C VAL A 159 2.86 11.21 -11.61
N MET A 160 3.82 10.41 -12.07
CA MET A 160 5.02 10.88 -12.76
C MET A 160 4.69 11.57 -14.07
N GLU A 161 3.75 11.01 -14.85
CA GLU A 161 3.25 11.58 -16.09
C GLU A 161 2.57 12.93 -15.85
N GLN A 162 1.61 12.98 -14.91
CA GLN A 162 0.87 14.21 -14.58
C GLN A 162 1.75 15.32 -13.99
N LEU A 163 2.83 14.95 -13.29
CA LEU A 163 3.76 15.89 -12.68
C LEU A 163 4.92 16.29 -13.60
N GLY A 164 5.23 15.50 -14.63
CA GLY A 164 6.45 15.65 -15.41
C GLY A 164 7.73 15.45 -14.59
N ILE A 165 7.68 14.66 -13.50
CA ILE A 165 8.82 14.44 -12.61
C ILE A 165 9.34 13.00 -12.65
N LYS A 166 10.59 12.82 -12.22
CA LYS A 166 11.13 11.50 -11.90
C LYS A 166 11.02 11.26 -10.40
N VAL A 167 10.42 10.13 -10.02
CA VAL A 167 10.34 9.71 -8.61
C VAL A 167 11.66 9.03 -8.21
N PRO A 168 12.39 9.50 -7.18
CA PRO A 168 13.72 8.98 -6.81
C PRO A 168 13.75 7.48 -6.47
N VAL A 169 12.62 6.95 -5.99
CA VAL A 169 12.48 5.54 -5.55
C VAL A 169 11.92 4.61 -6.62
N TYR A 170 11.53 5.12 -7.80
CA TYR A 170 10.87 4.32 -8.84
C TYR A 170 11.67 3.07 -9.21
N ARG A 171 12.98 3.25 -9.47
CA ARG A 171 13.87 2.13 -9.83
C ARG A 171 14.00 1.09 -8.71
N GLU A 172 13.92 1.51 -7.45
CA GLU A 172 13.96 0.60 -6.31
C GLU A 172 12.71 -0.27 -6.26
N LEU A 173 11.53 0.32 -6.46
CA LEU A 173 10.26 -0.41 -6.51
C LEU A 173 10.19 -1.40 -7.68
N VAL A 174 10.65 -0.99 -8.87
CA VAL A 174 10.75 -1.91 -10.03
C VAL A 174 11.68 -3.09 -9.71
N ASN A 175 12.83 -2.82 -9.07
CA ASN A 175 13.74 -3.89 -8.67
C ASN A 175 13.11 -4.85 -7.65
N HIS A 176 12.36 -4.33 -6.68
CA HIS A 176 11.67 -5.16 -5.67
C HIS A 176 10.53 -5.98 -6.29
N ALA A 177 9.73 -5.39 -7.17
CA ALA A 177 8.70 -6.10 -7.93
C ALA A 177 9.30 -7.22 -8.78
N THR A 178 10.44 -6.96 -9.44
CA THR A 178 11.16 -7.95 -10.24
C THR A 178 11.73 -9.08 -9.36
N ASP A 179 12.34 -8.73 -8.22
CA ASP A 179 12.86 -9.71 -7.26
C ASP A 179 11.73 -10.65 -6.78
N PHE A 180 10.57 -10.06 -6.46
CA PHE A 180 9.40 -10.82 -6.04
C PHE A 180 8.88 -11.75 -7.14
N ALA A 181 8.78 -11.27 -8.38
CA ALA A 181 8.38 -12.07 -9.53
C ALA A 181 9.31 -13.26 -9.76
N ILE A 182 10.63 -13.05 -9.67
CA ILE A 182 11.64 -14.13 -9.78
C ILE A 182 11.40 -15.20 -8.71
N VAL A 183 11.27 -14.82 -7.44
CA VAL A 183 11.09 -15.79 -6.35
C VAL A 183 9.76 -16.52 -6.48
N ARG A 184 8.68 -15.83 -6.86
CA ARG A 184 7.37 -16.45 -7.15
C ARG A 184 7.43 -17.47 -8.28
N VAL A 185 8.13 -17.17 -9.37
CA VAL A 185 8.33 -18.13 -10.47
C VAL A 185 9.07 -19.36 -9.97
N LEU A 186 10.18 -19.20 -9.24
CA LEU A 186 10.95 -20.33 -8.70
C LEU A 186 10.12 -21.17 -7.73
N GLN A 187 9.32 -20.53 -6.87
CA GLN A 187 8.42 -21.21 -5.93
C GLN A 187 7.30 -21.98 -6.63
N ARG A 188 6.65 -21.37 -7.63
CA ARG A 188 5.58 -22.00 -8.42
C ARG A 188 6.09 -23.20 -9.21
N MET A 189 7.25 -23.05 -9.85
CA MET A 189 7.79 -24.08 -10.75
C MET A 189 8.43 -25.24 -9.98
N ARG A 190 8.80 -25.04 -8.69
CA ARG A 190 9.41 -26.06 -7.81
C ARG A 190 10.63 -26.77 -8.43
N LYS A 191 11.34 -26.12 -9.34
CA LYS A 191 12.53 -26.63 -10.01
C LYS A 191 13.53 -25.51 -10.27
N LYS A 192 14.76 -25.88 -10.58
CA LYS A 192 15.80 -24.92 -10.97
C LYS A 192 15.59 -24.49 -12.42
N LEU A 193 15.72 -23.18 -12.68
CA LEU A 193 15.45 -22.57 -13.98
C LEU A 193 16.66 -21.77 -14.48
N THR A 194 16.82 -21.69 -15.79
CA THR A 194 17.75 -20.78 -16.47
C THR A 194 17.21 -19.34 -16.45
N ILE A 195 18.08 -18.36 -16.76
CA ILE A 195 17.67 -16.94 -16.89
C ILE A 195 16.55 -16.79 -17.92
N SER A 196 16.67 -17.47 -19.07
CA SER A 196 15.68 -17.39 -20.15
C SER A 196 14.33 -17.96 -19.74
N GLU A 197 14.31 -19.09 -19.02
CA GLU A 197 13.07 -19.66 -18.49
C GLU A 197 12.41 -18.75 -17.45
N ILE A 198 13.20 -18.10 -16.58
CA ILE A 198 12.68 -17.14 -15.60
C ILE A 198 12.09 -15.91 -16.31
N ALA A 199 12.85 -15.30 -17.23
CA ALA A 199 12.40 -14.13 -17.98
C ALA A 199 11.11 -14.41 -18.75
N ARG A 200 11.04 -15.54 -19.49
CA ARG A 200 9.83 -15.97 -20.20
C ARG A 200 8.64 -16.21 -19.26
N SER A 201 8.89 -16.72 -18.05
CA SER A 201 7.82 -16.97 -17.08
C SER A 201 7.27 -15.70 -16.43
N ILE A 202 8.08 -14.63 -16.40
CA ILE A 202 7.68 -13.31 -15.92
C ILE A 202 6.97 -12.53 -17.04
N GLY A 203 7.45 -12.65 -18.29
CA GLY A 203 6.91 -11.95 -19.44
C GLY A 203 7.68 -10.66 -19.72
N ASP A 204 7.19 -9.54 -19.20
CA ASP A 204 7.67 -8.18 -19.49
C ASP A 204 8.97 -7.81 -18.75
N VAL A 205 10.00 -8.65 -18.88
CA VAL A 205 11.32 -8.38 -18.31
C VAL A 205 12.43 -8.87 -19.22
N LYS A 206 13.48 -8.06 -19.36
CA LYS A 206 14.63 -8.42 -20.21
C LYS A 206 15.56 -9.38 -19.46
N GLU A 207 16.18 -10.33 -20.18
CA GLU A 207 17.08 -11.32 -19.56
C GLU A 207 18.26 -10.70 -18.79
N TYR A 208 18.79 -9.56 -19.25
CA TYR A 208 19.88 -8.89 -18.54
C TYR A 208 19.44 -8.32 -17.18
N GLU A 209 18.17 -7.91 -17.06
CA GLU A 209 17.59 -7.40 -15.82
C GLU A 209 17.41 -8.55 -14.84
N VAL A 210 16.82 -9.66 -15.29
CA VAL A 210 16.71 -10.90 -14.52
C VAL A 210 18.08 -11.37 -14.04
N ARG A 211 19.09 -11.37 -14.92
CA ARG A 211 20.47 -11.72 -14.54
C ARG A 211 21.00 -10.83 -13.42
N ARG A 212 20.85 -9.52 -13.54
CA ARG A 212 21.31 -8.56 -12.53
C ARG A 212 20.59 -8.75 -11.19
N ARG A 213 19.27 -8.95 -11.22
CA ARG A 213 18.46 -9.20 -10.02
C ARG A 213 18.86 -10.52 -9.35
N LEU A 214 19.00 -11.60 -10.12
CA LEU A 214 19.46 -12.90 -9.61
C LEU A 214 20.81 -12.82 -8.89
N GLN A 215 21.77 -12.04 -9.41
CA GLN A 215 23.06 -11.83 -8.73
C GLN A 215 22.88 -11.17 -7.35
N GLN A 216 21.95 -10.21 -7.22
CA GLN A 216 21.65 -9.59 -5.93
C GLN A 216 20.94 -10.56 -4.98
N LEU A 217 19.96 -11.32 -5.48
CA LEU A 217 19.23 -12.32 -4.70
C LEU A 217 20.13 -13.48 -4.24
N GLU A 218 21.10 -13.88 -5.06
CA GLU A 218 22.12 -14.87 -4.75
C GLU A 218 23.02 -14.40 -3.59
N ARG A 219 23.49 -13.14 -3.63
CA ARG A 219 24.26 -12.54 -2.52
C ARG A 219 23.46 -12.51 -1.21
N LYS A 220 22.16 -12.24 -1.30
CA LYS A 220 21.24 -12.26 -0.15
C LYS A 220 20.82 -13.67 0.28
N LYS A 221 21.28 -14.72 -0.43
CA LYS A 221 20.94 -16.14 -0.22
C LYS A 221 19.42 -16.42 -0.32
N ILE A 222 18.69 -15.55 -1.01
CA ILE A 222 17.26 -15.70 -1.33
C ILE A 222 17.10 -16.68 -2.51
N VAL A 223 18.05 -16.65 -3.44
CA VAL A 223 18.16 -17.58 -4.56
C VAL A 223 19.46 -18.37 -4.42
N SER A 224 19.44 -19.63 -4.85
CA SER A 224 20.62 -20.49 -4.97
C SER A 224 20.96 -20.72 -6.44
N THR A 225 22.25 -20.91 -6.75
CA THR A 225 22.70 -21.26 -8.10
C THR A 225 23.31 -22.66 -8.13
N SER A 226 23.21 -23.34 -9.28
CA SER A 226 24.01 -24.52 -9.60
C SER A 226 24.23 -24.65 -11.11
N LYS A 227 24.90 -25.71 -11.56
CA LYS A 227 24.97 -26.09 -12.97
C LYS A 227 24.11 -27.32 -13.25
N LEU A 228 23.38 -27.32 -14.36
CA LEU A 228 22.62 -28.47 -14.87
C LEU A 228 22.91 -28.61 -16.36
N LYS A 229 23.45 -29.76 -16.79
CA LYS A 229 23.88 -30.00 -18.18
C LYS A 229 24.74 -28.86 -18.75
N GLY A 230 25.73 -28.39 -17.96
CA GLY A 230 26.62 -27.29 -18.33
C GLY A 230 26.03 -25.87 -18.22
N LYS A 231 24.70 -25.71 -18.05
CA LYS A 231 24.03 -24.41 -17.95
C LYS A 231 23.88 -23.94 -16.50
N LYS A 232 24.06 -22.63 -16.24
CA LYS A 232 23.77 -22.02 -14.93
C LYS A 232 22.26 -21.98 -14.70
N VAL A 233 21.81 -22.54 -13.59
CA VAL A 233 20.39 -22.61 -13.19
C VAL A 233 20.22 -22.10 -11.76
N TYR A 234 19.03 -21.59 -11.47
CA TYR A 234 18.69 -20.88 -10.24
C TYR A 234 17.50 -21.54 -9.57
N GLY A 235 17.52 -21.66 -8.24
CA GLY A 235 16.43 -22.18 -7.42
C GLY A 235 16.23 -21.34 -6.16
N LEU A 236 15.28 -21.72 -5.30
CA LEU A 236 15.11 -21.05 -4.01
C LEU A 236 16.36 -21.26 -3.14
N GLY A 237 16.75 -20.20 -2.42
CA GLY A 237 17.80 -20.22 -1.42
C GLY A 237 17.22 -20.29 -0.01
N ARG A 238 18.10 -20.43 0.98
CA ARG A 238 17.71 -20.58 2.40
C ARG A 238 16.94 -19.40 2.99
N ASN A 239 17.08 -18.21 2.41
CA ASN A 239 16.37 -17.00 2.86
C ASN A 239 15.08 -16.72 2.04
N ALA A 240 14.69 -17.61 1.12
CA ALA A 240 13.51 -17.40 0.27
C ALA A 240 12.22 -17.25 1.06
N ASP A 241 11.99 -18.11 2.06
CA ASP A 241 10.76 -18.07 2.85
C ASP A 241 10.65 -16.77 3.68
N VAL A 242 11.78 -16.25 4.16
CA VAL A 242 11.82 -14.98 4.89
C VAL A 242 11.49 -13.81 3.97
N PHE A 243 12.02 -13.84 2.74
CA PHE A 243 11.71 -12.84 1.72
C PHE A 243 10.24 -12.88 1.27
N MET A 244 9.66 -14.08 1.13
CA MET A 244 8.27 -14.26 0.69
C MET A 244 7.22 -13.97 1.77
N ARG A 245 7.61 -14.05 3.06
CA ARG A 245 6.80 -13.56 4.19
C ARG A 245 7.08 -12.08 4.50
N GLY A 246 8.02 -11.52 3.74
CA GLY A 246 8.62 -10.20 3.83
C GLY A 246 7.86 -9.17 3.01
#